data_AF-V5GUD9-F1
#
_entry.id   AF-V5GUD9-F1
#
_cell.length_a   1.000
_cell.length_b   1.000
_cell.length_c   1.000
_cell.angle_alpha   90.00
_cell.angle_beta   90.00
_cell.angle_gamma   90.00
#
_symmetry.space_group_name_H-M   'P 1'
#
loop_
_entity.id
_entity.type
_entity.pdbx_description
1 polymer ?
#
loop_
_entity_poly.entity_id
_entity_poly.type
_entity_poly.pdbx_seq_one_letter_code
_entity_poly.pdbx_strand_id
1 'polypeptide(L)'
;MALPDWSPKSPEWSKDEKKLVLEDIISEPTKQSLKDIISNSDEFPIKFPIDTGRCKTLTSYLTESTLERNINSVYPLIHENALELYCKFILYKRHHGSAVEKSLYKKMTLMEFINRLLKKRAVMFMGKDDKYLLLSGEKGSKGWENIGTDKEQPPLLLQNCISYDEIKLAVFLSVSSYTYFVNIGDRKNMAKYATDRKDIEDEGIIVGMIGPRLKKVNVMEFQEMVVNERQNTTKNGYDTKISSSVHKLFSNFYEEPCRDYSEVLNYKKTLPKNEERYVELKTKSIFDNHLYYKRLAISIDTLLMEANYRAAEKETSAYIYVVGLGLGVW
;
A
#
# COMPACT_ATOMS: atom_id res chain seq x y z
N MET A 1 -17.45 -11.54 -17.44
CA MET A 1 -17.22 -11.51 -15.98
C MET A 1 -18.35 -10.82 -15.25
N ALA A 2 -19.16 -11.57 -14.48
CA ALA A 2 -19.95 -10.96 -13.41
C ALA A 2 -18.98 -10.64 -12.27
N LEU A 3 -18.88 -9.37 -11.88
CA LEU A 3 -18.08 -8.97 -10.72
C LEU A 3 -18.79 -9.48 -9.45
N PRO A 4 -18.06 -9.91 -8.41
CA PRO A 4 -18.70 -10.31 -7.17
C PRO A 4 -19.39 -9.07 -6.56
N ASP A 5 -20.64 -9.22 -6.15
CA ASP A 5 -21.35 -8.23 -5.35
C ASP A 5 -20.77 -8.27 -3.92
N TRP A 6 -19.68 -7.52 -3.72
CA TRP A 6 -18.95 -7.47 -2.46
C TRP A 6 -18.58 -6.05 -2.08
N SER A 7 -18.93 -5.72 -0.85
CA SER A 7 -18.41 -4.60 -0.08
C SER A 7 -17.88 -5.15 1.25
N PRO A 8 -16.77 -4.61 1.78
CA PRO A 8 -16.26 -5.05 3.07
C PRO A 8 -17.29 -4.79 4.17
N LYS A 9 -17.50 -5.76 5.05
CA LYS A 9 -18.28 -5.55 6.28
C LYS A 9 -17.58 -4.55 7.18
N SER A 10 -18.33 -3.78 7.96
CA SER A 10 -17.76 -2.91 8.98
C SER A 10 -16.85 -3.70 9.94
N PRO A 11 -15.70 -3.14 10.37
CA PRO A 11 -14.76 -3.84 11.24
C PRO A 11 -15.35 -4.23 12.60
N GLU A 12 -15.00 -5.42 13.09
CA GLU A 12 -15.41 -5.95 14.39
C GLU A 12 -14.22 -6.06 15.34
N TRP A 13 -14.01 -4.99 16.11
CA TRP A 13 -12.81 -4.84 16.94
C TRP A 13 -12.87 -5.68 18.23
N SER A 14 -11.87 -6.53 18.43
CA SER A 14 -11.63 -7.21 19.71
C SER A 14 -11.16 -6.24 20.80
N LYS A 15 -11.18 -6.66 22.07
CA LYS A 15 -10.71 -5.83 23.20
C LYS A 15 -9.24 -5.42 23.04
N ASP A 16 -8.39 -6.35 22.57
CA ASP A 16 -6.96 -6.10 22.39
C ASP A 16 -6.70 -5.18 21.19
N GLU A 17 -7.49 -5.29 20.12
CA GLU A 17 -7.41 -4.39 18.97
C GLU A 17 -7.84 -2.97 19.34
N LYS A 18 -8.95 -2.81 20.10
CA LYS A 18 -9.39 -1.50 20.61
C LYS A 18 -8.32 -0.86 21.49
N LYS A 19 -7.60 -1.65 22.29
CA LYS A 19 -6.52 -1.14 23.13
C LYS A 19 -5.40 -0.51 22.29
N LEU A 20 -5.01 -1.11 21.17
CA LEU A 20 -4.01 -0.52 20.27
C LEU A 20 -4.45 0.82 19.69
N VAL A 21 -5.75 0.96 19.37
CA VAL A 21 -6.31 2.22 18.83
C VAL A 21 -6.36 3.31 19.90
N LEU A 22 -6.80 2.96 21.12
CA LEU A 22 -6.97 3.92 22.23
C LEU A 22 -5.65 4.34 22.88
N GLU A 23 -4.57 3.57 22.69
CA GLU A 23 -3.23 3.92 23.17
C GLU A 23 -2.63 5.11 22.39
N ASP A 24 -3.16 5.42 21.21
CA ASP A 24 -2.65 6.49 20.37
C ASP A 24 -3.35 7.83 20.67
N ILE A 25 -2.55 8.85 21.00
CA ILE A 25 -3.05 10.21 21.22
C ILE A 25 -3.29 10.87 19.86
N ILE A 26 -4.56 11.18 19.57
CA ILE A 26 -4.92 11.97 18.39
C ILE A 26 -4.72 13.45 18.74
N SER A 27 -3.68 14.07 18.20
CA SER A 27 -3.49 15.52 18.27
C SER A 27 -3.40 16.11 16.87
N GLU A 28 -3.80 17.37 16.71
CA GLU A 28 -3.58 18.08 15.46
C GLU A 28 -2.08 18.12 15.14
N PRO A 29 -1.68 17.79 13.90
CA PRO A 29 -0.29 17.88 13.51
C PRO A 29 0.17 19.34 13.55
N THR A 30 1.40 19.57 14.02
CA THR A 30 2.01 20.91 13.98
C THR A 30 2.16 21.35 12.53
N LYS A 31 1.62 22.54 12.22
CA LYS A 31 1.78 23.15 10.90
C LYS A 31 3.26 23.32 10.55
N GLN A 32 3.59 23.01 9.30
CA GLN A 32 4.93 23.14 8.74
C GLN A 32 5.02 24.43 7.92
N SER A 33 6.14 25.13 8.03
CA SER A 33 6.40 26.33 7.21
C SER A 33 7.00 25.96 5.85
N LEU A 34 6.86 26.84 4.86
CA LEU A 34 7.50 26.68 3.57
C LEU A 34 9.03 26.57 3.71
N LYS A 35 9.61 27.38 4.59
CA LYS A 35 11.05 27.41 4.86
C LYS A 35 11.56 26.06 5.36
N ASP A 36 10.87 25.47 6.33
CA ASP A 36 11.29 24.19 6.91
C ASP A 36 11.20 23.05 5.87
N ILE A 37 10.15 23.05 5.05
CA ILE A 37 10.00 22.06 3.97
C ILE A 37 11.09 22.20 2.90
N ILE A 38 11.45 23.43 2.52
CA ILE A 38 12.55 23.66 1.57
C ILE A 38 13.86 23.13 2.17
N SER A 39 14.16 23.47 3.44
CA SER A 39 15.36 22.99 4.14
C SER A 39 15.43 21.47 4.19
N ASN A 40 14.34 20.83 4.66
CA ASN A 40 14.24 19.37 4.73
C ASN A 40 14.36 18.70 3.35
N SER A 41 13.83 19.34 2.31
CA SER A 41 13.94 18.86 0.94
C SER A 41 15.38 18.98 0.42
N ASP A 42 16.11 20.06 0.74
CA ASP A 42 17.51 20.21 0.32
C ASP A 42 18.47 19.27 1.07
N GLU A 43 18.14 18.90 2.30
CA GLU A 43 18.88 17.91 3.11
C GLU A 43 18.44 16.46 2.85
N PHE A 44 17.51 16.22 1.93
CA PHE A 44 17.00 14.88 1.67
C PHE A 44 18.12 13.95 1.18
N PRO A 45 18.30 12.74 1.78
CA PRO A 45 19.50 11.93 1.59
C PRO A 45 19.66 11.37 0.17
N ILE A 46 18.56 11.29 -0.59
CA ILE A 46 18.59 10.88 -1.99
C ILE A 46 18.34 12.08 -2.88
N LYS A 47 19.27 12.34 -3.80
CA LYS A 47 19.13 13.43 -4.77
C LYS A 47 17.84 13.27 -5.59
N PHE A 48 16.99 14.29 -5.57
CA PHE A 48 15.83 14.38 -6.46
C PHE A 48 16.28 14.38 -7.93
N PRO A 49 15.60 13.65 -8.82
CA PRO A 49 15.98 13.58 -10.24
C PRO A 49 15.79 14.93 -10.96
N ILE A 50 14.87 15.76 -10.49
CA ILE A 50 14.56 17.09 -11.04
C ILE A 50 13.98 17.99 -9.96
N ASP A 51 14.23 19.29 -10.04
CA ASP A 51 13.78 20.28 -9.06
C ASP A 51 12.44 20.95 -9.42
N THR A 52 11.91 20.76 -10.62
CA THR A 52 10.73 21.48 -11.13
C THR A 52 9.50 21.44 -10.23
N GLY A 53 9.23 20.30 -9.60
CA GLY A 53 8.10 20.14 -8.66
C GLY A 53 8.44 20.49 -7.20
N ARG A 54 9.66 20.90 -6.90
CA ARG A 54 10.07 21.21 -5.53
C ARG A 54 9.63 22.61 -5.14
N CYS A 55 9.22 22.77 -3.89
CA CYS A 55 8.75 24.05 -3.35
C CYS A 55 9.73 25.20 -3.61
N LYS A 56 11.05 24.97 -3.48
CA LYS A 56 12.09 25.98 -3.76
C LYS A 56 12.08 26.54 -5.18
N THR A 57 11.60 25.76 -6.15
CA THR A 57 11.47 26.18 -7.55
C THR A 57 10.08 26.78 -7.78
N LEU A 58 9.06 26.22 -7.15
CA LEU A 58 7.68 26.69 -7.27
C LEU A 58 7.44 28.08 -6.67
N THR A 59 8.30 28.58 -5.77
CA THR A 59 8.27 29.98 -5.29
C THR A 59 8.39 31.02 -6.39
N SER A 60 8.92 30.66 -7.56
CA SER A 60 8.98 31.56 -8.73
C SER A 60 7.63 31.68 -9.45
N TYR A 61 6.68 30.81 -9.15
CA TYR A 61 5.38 30.70 -9.84
C TYR A 61 4.19 30.86 -8.89
N LEU A 62 4.38 30.60 -7.59
CA LEU A 62 3.32 30.55 -6.59
C LEU A 62 3.68 31.41 -5.37
N THR A 63 2.64 31.88 -4.70
CA THR A 63 2.77 32.57 -3.41
C THR A 63 3.15 31.58 -2.31
N GLU A 64 3.83 32.09 -1.28
CA GLU A 64 4.16 31.33 -0.07
C GLU A 64 2.90 30.75 0.58
N SER A 65 1.83 31.53 0.69
CA SER A 65 0.55 31.10 1.27
C SER A 65 -0.05 29.87 0.56
N THR A 66 0.03 29.81 -0.77
CA THR A 66 -0.47 28.66 -1.55
C THR A 66 0.38 27.42 -1.31
N LEU A 67 1.71 27.59 -1.26
CA LEU A 67 2.63 26.49 -0.98
C LEU A 67 2.43 25.95 0.44
N GLU A 68 2.32 26.82 1.45
CA GLU A 68 2.08 26.42 2.84
C GLU A 68 0.73 25.74 3.01
N ARG A 69 -0.32 26.23 2.35
CA ARG A 69 -1.62 25.53 2.30
C ARG A 69 -1.45 24.10 1.76
N ASN A 70 -0.73 23.93 0.66
CA ASN A 70 -0.52 22.61 0.04
C ASN A 70 0.28 21.68 0.95
N ILE A 71 1.38 22.18 1.53
CA ILE A 71 2.22 21.47 2.52
C ILE A 71 1.38 20.93 3.67
N ASN A 72 0.53 21.79 4.26
CA ASN A 72 -0.26 21.45 5.43
C ASN A 72 -1.56 20.69 5.10
N SER A 73 -1.84 20.46 3.83
CA SER A 73 -2.98 19.64 3.39
C SER A 73 -2.68 18.14 3.29
N VAL A 74 -1.39 17.76 3.45
CA VAL A 74 -0.90 16.40 3.26
C VAL A 74 -1.30 15.53 4.45
N TYR A 75 -1.88 14.37 4.21
CA TYR A 75 -2.07 13.36 5.26
C TYR A 75 -2.06 11.92 4.72
N PRO A 76 -1.65 10.94 5.55
CA PRO A 76 -1.88 9.53 5.26
C PRO A 76 -3.37 9.21 5.31
N LEU A 77 -3.82 8.35 4.40
CA LEU A 77 -5.20 7.91 4.26
C LEU A 77 -5.25 6.38 4.29
N ILE A 78 -6.10 5.83 5.15
CA ILE A 78 -6.23 4.38 5.39
C ILE A 78 -7.70 4.04 5.50
N HIS A 79 -8.13 2.99 4.80
CA HIS A 79 -9.48 2.44 4.93
C HIS A 79 -9.70 1.85 6.34
N GLU A 80 -10.89 2.02 6.93
CA GLU A 80 -11.17 1.54 8.29
C GLU A 80 -10.92 0.02 8.46
N ASN A 81 -11.32 -0.81 7.49
CA ASN A 81 -11.00 -2.23 7.46
C ASN A 81 -9.49 -2.52 7.41
N ALA A 82 -8.71 -1.71 6.71
CA ALA A 82 -7.26 -1.89 6.69
C ALA A 82 -6.66 -1.55 8.06
N LEU A 83 -7.23 -0.57 8.78
CA LEU A 83 -6.82 -0.24 10.14
C LEU A 83 -7.02 -1.44 11.11
N GLU A 84 -8.15 -2.14 11.00
CA GLU A 84 -8.41 -3.36 11.77
C GLU A 84 -7.43 -4.48 11.41
N LEU A 85 -7.15 -4.67 10.11
CA LEU A 85 -6.12 -5.60 9.64
C LEU A 85 -4.75 -5.28 10.23
N TYR A 86 -4.39 -4.00 10.37
CA TYR A 86 -3.11 -3.59 10.95
C TYR A 86 -3.01 -4.00 12.42
N CYS A 87 -4.06 -3.75 13.21
CA CYS A 87 -4.12 -4.20 14.60
C CYS A 87 -4.00 -5.73 14.71
N LYS A 88 -4.78 -6.48 13.92
CA LYS A 88 -4.72 -7.94 13.88
C LYS A 88 -3.33 -8.45 13.50
N PHE A 89 -2.67 -7.79 12.55
CA PHE A 89 -1.31 -8.13 12.12
C PHE A 89 -0.27 -7.89 13.22
N ILE A 90 -0.29 -6.73 13.89
CA ILE A 90 0.61 -6.43 15.01
C ILE A 90 0.47 -7.49 16.10
N LEU A 91 -0.77 -7.78 16.53
CA LEU A 91 -1.05 -8.79 17.55
C LEU A 91 -0.59 -10.18 17.10
N TYR A 92 -0.88 -10.57 15.86
CA TYR A 92 -0.41 -11.83 15.30
C TYR A 92 1.12 -11.95 15.34
N LYS A 93 1.85 -10.91 14.91
CA LYS A 93 3.32 -10.95 14.90
C LYS A 93 3.93 -11.00 16.30
N ARG A 94 3.29 -10.43 17.32
CA ARG A 94 3.71 -10.58 18.73
C ARG A 94 3.68 -12.05 19.19
N HIS A 95 2.73 -12.85 18.72
CA HIS A 95 2.56 -14.24 19.17
C HIS A 95 3.22 -15.26 18.23
N HIS A 96 3.12 -15.05 16.93
CA HIS A 96 3.46 -16.04 15.90
C HIS A 96 4.65 -15.63 15.02
N GLY A 97 5.16 -14.41 15.15
CA GLY A 97 6.32 -13.97 14.39
C GLY A 97 7.61 -14.72 14.73
N SER A 98 8.63 -14.54 13.89
CA SER A 98 10.01 -14.94 14.18
C SER A 98 10.55 -14.26 15.45
N ALA A 99 11.72 -14.67 15.93
CA ALA A 99 12.35 -14.00 17.07
C ALA A 99 12.60 -12.49 16.80
N VAL A 100 13.00 -12.16 15.57
CA VAL A 100 13.23 -10.77 15.12
C VAL A 100 11.91 -10.00 15.09
N GLU A 101 10.86 -10.57 14.47
CA GLU A 101 9.55 -9.93 14.39
C GLU A 101 8.96 -9.73 15.79
N LYS A 102 8.97 -10.76 16.63
CA LYS A 102 8.48 -10.66 18.02
C LYS A 102 9.17 -9.56 18.80
N SER A 103 10.49 -9.41 18.62
CA SER A 103 11.25 -8.32 19.23
C SER A 103 10.75 -6.96 18.79
N LEU A 104 10.57 -6.76 17.48
CA LEU A 104 10.10 -5.51 16.89
C LEU A 104 8.66 -5.16 17.31
N TYR A 105 7.73 -6.10 17.21
CA TYR A 105 6.30 -5.84 17.44
C TYR A 105 5.89 -5.87 18.91
N LYS A 106 6.77 -6.32 19.83
CA LYS A 106 6.45 -6.58 21.25
C LYS A 106 5.63 -5.46 21.91
N LYS A 107 5.98 -4.21 21.63
CA LYS A 107 5.34 -3.01 22.19
C LYS A 107 4.90 -2.01 21.11
N MET A 108 4.94 -2.40 19.84
CA MET A 108 4.65 -1.50 18.73
C MET A 108 3.19 -1.03 18.79
N THR A 109 2.96 0.28 18.84
CA THR A 109 1.60 0.86 18.73
C THR A 109 1.12 0.88 17.28
N LEU A 110 -0.16 1.16 17.08
CA LEU A 110 -0.71 1.29 15.73
C LEU A 110 -0.10 2.50 14.99
N MET A 111 0.02 3.66 15.64
CA MET A 111 0.70 4.83 15.06
C MET A 111 2.17 4.57 14.74
N GLU A 112 2.91 3.85 15.58
CA GLU A 112 4.29 3.45 15.28
C GLU A 112 4.37 2.56 14.04
N PHE A 113 3.42 1.62 13.89
CA PHE A 113 3.34 0.76 12.72
C PHE A 113 3.01 1.54 11.45
N ILE A 114 2.03 2.45 11.48
CA ILE A 114 1.70 3.33 10.33
C ILE A 114 2.91 4.17 9.93
N ASN A 115 3.59 4.80 10.90
CA ASN A 115 4.80 5.56 10.66
C ASN A 115 5.91 4.69 10.04
N ARG A 116 6.05 3.45 10.50
CA ARG A 116 7.00 2.48 9.94
C ARG A 116 6.68 2.16 8.49
N LEU A 117 5.41 1.93 8.15
CA LEU A 117 5.00 1.67 6.76
C LEU A 117 5.28 2.87 5.84
N LEU A 118 5.38 4.10 6.34
CA LEU A 118 5.82 5.27 5.55
C LEU A 118 7.34 5.39 5.49
N LYS A 119 8.03 5.29 6.64
CA LYS A 119 9.44 5.66 6.80
C LYS A 119 10.45 4.57 6.44
N LYS A 120 10.06 3.29 6.48
CA LYS A 120 10.96 2.13 6.26
C LYS A 120 10.83 1.53 4.86
N ARG A 121 10.27 2.30 3.91
CA ARG A 121 10.21 1.91 2.50
C ARG A 121 11.57 2.12 1.84
N ALA A 122 11.90 1.27 0.88
CA ALA A 122 12.93 1.59 -0.08
C ALA A 122 12.46 2.76 -0.98
N VAL A 123 13.40 3.60 -1.39
CA VAL A 123 13.15 4.69 -2.35
C VAL A 123 12.82 4.12 -3.73
N MET A 124 13.42 2.98 -4.08
CA MET A 124 13.08 2.19 -5.24
C MET A 124 12.97 0.73 -4.82
N PHE A 125 11.94 0.03 -5.30
CA PHE A 125 11.77 -1.42 -5.10
C PHE A 125 10.97 -2.00 -6.27
N MET A 126 11.64 -2.66 -7.22
CA MET A 126 11.00 -3.03 -8.49
C MET A 126 11.53 -4.30 -9.16
N GLY A 127 10.71 -4.85 -10.06
CA GLY A 127 11.07 -5.99 -10.91
C GLY A 127 10.97 -7.34 -10.20
N LYS A 128 11.33 -8.42 -10.91
CA LYS A 128 11.24 -9.80 -10.39
C LYS A 128 12.37 -10.16 -9.41
N ASP A 129 13.49 -9.46 -9.52
CA ASP A 129 14.69 -9.66 -8.69
C ASP A 129 14.77 -8.61 -7.57
N ASP A 130 13.71 -7.83 -7.37
CA ASP A 130 13.64 -6.78 -6.34
C ASP A 130 14.85 -5.86 -6.33
N LYS A 131 15.11 -5.21 -7.46
CA LYS A 131 16.11 -4.15 -7.48
C LYS A 131 15.67 -3.06 -6.51
N TYR A 132 16.57 -2.68 -5.60
CA TYR A 132 16.26 -1.71 -4.57
C TYR A 132 17.29 -0.58 -4.46
N LEU A 133 16.81 0.57 -3.99
CA LEU A 133 17.60 1.69 -3.47
C LEU A 133 17.01 2.05 -2.11
N LEU A 134 17.81 1.95 -1.04
CA LEU A 134 17.40 2.36 0.30
C LEU A 134 17.59 3.87 0.49
N LEU A 135 16.91 4.44 1.49
CA LEU A 135 17.02 5.86 1.82
C LEU A 135 18.45 6.25 2.26
N SER A 136 19.20 5.31 2.80
CA SER A 136 20.60 5.44 3.18
C SER A 136 21.57 5.45 1.98
N GLY A 137 21.08 5.13 0.77
CA GLY A 137 21.85 5.17 -0.48
C GLY A 137 22.30 3.79 -0.99
N GLU A 138 22.25 2.75 -0.15
CA GLU A 138 22.60 1.39 -0.52
C GLU A 138 21.68 0.86 -1.62
N LYS A 139 22.28 0.16 -2.58
CA LYS A 139 21.60 -0.43 -3.73
C LYS A 139 21.88 -1.92 -3.79
N GLY A 140 20.93 -2.66 -4.33
CA GLY A 140 21.11 -4.10 -4.54
C GLY A 140 19.94 -4.73 -5.26
N SER A 141 19.91 -6.05 -5.21
CA SER A 141 18.83 -6.88 -5.73
C SER A 141 18.77 -8.19 -4.96
N LYS A 142 17.58 -8.78 -4.84
CA LYS A 142 17.29 -10.03 -4.11
C LYS A 142 17.52 -9.90 -2.59
N GLY A 143 17.30 -10.99 -1.85
CA GLY A 143 17.52 -11.05 -0.40
C GLY A 143 16.39 -10.44 0.44
N TRP A 144 15.42 -9.78 -0.19
CA TRP A 144 14.27 -9.18 0.50
C TRP A 144 13.41 -10.22 1.24
N GLU A 145 13.37 -11.45 0.73
CA GLU A 145 12.69 -12.59 1.35
C GLU A 145 13.22 -12.96 2.75
N ASN A 146 14.44 -12.54 3.09
CA ASN A 146 15.04 -12.86 4.39
C ASN A 146 14.68 -11.84 5.48
N ILE A 147 14.15 -10.66 5.12
CA ILE A 147 13.84 -9.58 6.08
C ILE A 147 12.79 -10.06 7.09
N GLY A 148 13.12 -9.96 8.38
CA GLY A 148 12.26 -10.46 9.47
C GLY A 148 12.43 -11.94 9.77
N THR A 149 13.43 -12.61 9.19
CA THR A 149 13.82 -13.99 9.52
C THR A 149 15.16 -14.02 10.27
N ASP A 150 15.57 -15.19 10.74
CA ASP A 150 16.91 -15.43 11.29
C ASP A 150 18.04 -15.30 10.24
N LYS A 151 17.68 -15.20 8.96
CA LYS A 151 18.60 -15.04 7.82
C LYS A 151 18.72 -13.59 7.34
N GLU A 152 18.05 -12.64 7.98
CA GLU A 152 18.20 -11.23 7.59
C GLU A 152 19.64 -10.77 7.75
N GLN A 153 20.11 -9.91 6.84
CA GLN A 153 21.49 -9.43 6.81
C GLN A 153 21.53 -7.94 6.43
N PRO A 154 22.46 -7.14 6.97
CA PRO A 154 22.63 -5.76 6.54
C PRO A 154 22.85 -5.65 5.02
N PRO A 155 22.29 -4.63 4.34
CA PRO A 155 21.47 -3.55 4.90
C PRO A 155 19.97 -3.92 5.05
N LEU A 156 19.57 -5.09 4.57
CA LEU A 156 18.19 -5.61 4.55
C LEU A 156 17.81 -6.24 5.89
N LEU A 157 17.66 -5.40 6.91
CA LEU A 157 17.18 -5.77 8.24
C LEU A 157 15.76 -5.28 8.45
N LEU A 158 14.94 -6.03 9.19
CA LEU A 158 13.57 -5.62 9.52
C LEU A 158 13.54 -4.25 10.21
N GLN A 159 14.50 -3.93 11.07
CA GLN A 159 14.58 -2.59 11.68
C GLN A 159 14.74 -1.43 10.66
N ASN A 160 15.26 -1.72 9.46
CA ASN A 160 15.59 -0.73 8.44
C ASN A 160 14.61 -0.73 7.27
N CYS A 161 14.02 -1.89 6.95
CA CYS A 161 13.17 -2.10 5.78
C CYS A 161 11.85 -2.77 6.16
N ILE A 162 10.81 -2.50 5.38
CA ILE A 162 9.56 -3.27 5.47
C ILE A 162 9.70 -4.68 4.86
N SER A 163 9.18 -5.70 5.55
CA SER A 163 9.15 -7.08 5.05
C SER A 163 8.11 -7.27 3.93
N TYR A 164 8.10 -8.43 3.27
CA TYR A 164 7.04 -8.74 2.29
C TYR A 164 5.64 -8.78 2.89
N ASP A 165 5.52 -9.24 4.12
CA ASP A 165 4.24 -9.20 4.83
C ASP A 165 3.82 -7.74 5.03
N GLU A 166 4.72 -6.87 5.51
CA GLU A 166 4.43 -5.45 5.71
C GLU A 166 4.13 -4.72 4.39
N ILE A 167 4.73 -5.12 3.27
CA ILE A 167 4.40 -4.58 1.94
C ILE A 167 2.92 -4.79 1.62
N LYS A 168 2.34 -5.95 1.96
CA LYS A 168 0.92 -6.25 1.72
C LYS A 168 -0.02 -5.39 2.56
N LEU A 169 0.43 -4.85 3.68
CA LEU A 169 -0.31 -3.87 4.47
C LEU A 169 -0.10 -2.46 3.89
N ALA A 170 1.15 -2.12 3.58
CA ALA A 170 1.57 -0.84 3.03
C ALA A 170 0.84 -0.41 1.75
N VAL A 171 0.27 -1.35 0.99
CA VAL A 171 -0.53 -1.04 -0.21
C VAL A 171 -1.88 -0.38 0.09
N PHE A 172 -2.37 -0.47 1.33
CA PHE A 172 -3.61 0.20 1.77
C PHE A 172 -3.37 1.57 2.41
N LEU A 173 -2.11 1.97 2.54
CA LEU A 173 -1.71 3.27 3.06
C LEU A 173 -1.46 4.23 1.91
N SER A 174 -2.44 5.09 1.65
CA SER A 174 -2.36 6.14 0.64
C SER A 174 -1.91 7.45 1.26
N VAL A 175 -1.52 8.43 0.45
CA VAL A 175 -1.23 9.80 0.89
C VAL A 175 -1.97 10.75 -0.03
N SER A 176 -2.73 11.68 0.54
CA SER A 176 -3.48 12.70 -0.19
C SER A 176 -2.86 14.07 0.02
N SER A 177 -2.82 14.91 -1.02
CA SER A 177 -2.29 16.27 -0.94
C SER A 177 -2.81 17.18 -2.04
N TYR A 178 -3.11 18.44 -1.70
CA TYR A 178 -3.24 19.49 -2.71
C TYR A 178 -1.92 19.68 -3.44
N THR A 179 -1.99 19.68 -4.76
CA THR A 179 -0.84 19.75 -5.65
C THR A 179 -1.08 20.80 -6.72
N TYR A 180 -0.05 21.61 -6.97
CA TYR A 180 -0.01 22.48 -8.14
C TYR A 180 0.50 21.69 -9.35
N PHE A 181 -0.27 21.67 -10.44
CA PHE A 181 0.10 20.90 -11.62
C PHE A 181 1.08 21.68 -12.48
N VAL A 182 2.35 21.27 -12.45
CA VAL A 182 3.41 21.89 -13.28
C VAL A 182 3.26 21.58 -14.77
N ASN A 183 2.49 20.54 -15.15
CA ASN A 183 2.22 20.11 -16.52
C ASN A 183 1.03 19.13 -16.57
N ILE A 184 0.70 18.65 -17.78
CA ILE A 184 -0.40 17.68 -18.04
C ILE A 184 -0.14 16.23 -17.55
N GLY A 185 1.02 15.92 -16.98
CA GLY A 185 1.33 14.56 -16.49
C GLY A 185 1.67 13.49 -17.55
N ASP A 186 1.88 13.85 -18.84
CA ASP A 186 2.32 12.90 -19.86
C ASP A 186 3.73 12.33 -19.60
N ARG A 187 3.92 11.03 -19.83
CA ARG A 187 5.20 10.32 -19.60
C ARG A 187 6.42 10.92 -20.31
N LYS A 188 6.23 11.70 -21.39
CA LYS A 188 7.30 12.33 -22.19
C LYS A 188 7.57 13.78 -21.78
N ASN A 189 6.78 14.38 -20.90
CA ASN A 189 7.00 15.76 -20.47
C ASN A 189 8.24 15.91 -19.56
N MET A 190 8.79 14.80 -19.07
CA MET A 190 9.99 14.74 -18.22
C MET A 190 9.88 15.64 -16.99
N ALA A 191 8.67 15.78 -16.43
CA ALA A 191 8.37 16.63 -15.29
C ALA A 191 8.75 18.12 -15.48
N LYS A 192 8.87 18.59 -16.73
CA LYS A 192 9.15 20.00 -17.03
C LYS A 192 7.92 20.87 -16.80
N TYR A 193 8.15 22.12 -16.40
CA TYR A 193 7.08 23.12 -16.27
C TYR A 193 6.54 23.46 -17.66
N ALA A 194 5.23 23.41 -17.83
CA ALA A 194 4.57 23.77 -19.08
C ALA A 194 4.29 25.27 -19.12
N THR A 195 4.89 25.96 -20.09
CA THR A 195 4.68 27.41 -20.30
C THR A 195 3.33 27.71 -20.95
N ASP A 196 2.85 26.82 -21.81
CA ASP A 196 1.47 26.85 -22.30
C ASP A 196 0.58 26.12 -21.28
N ARG A 197 -0.38 26.86 -20.72
CA ARG A 197 -1.26 26.45 -19.62
C ARG A 197 -2.69 26.15 -20.06
N LYS A 198 -3.02 26.26 -21.35
CA LYS A 198 -4.40 26.19 -21.86
C LYS A 198 -5.18 24.94 -21.43
N ASP A 199 -4.50 23.79 -21.37
CA ASP A 199 -5.11 22.49 -21.08
C ASP A 199 -4.66 21.93 -19.71
N ILE A 200 -4.22 22.80 -18.80
CA ILE A 200 -3.72 22.42 -17.47
C ILE A 200 -4.47 23.21 -16.40
N GLU A 201 -5.22 22.50 -15.56
CA GLU A 201 -5.73 23.07 -14.32
C GLU A 201 -4.57 23.49 -13.41
N ASP A 202 -4.70 24.61 -12.70
CA ASP A 202 -3.62 25.09 -11.84
C ASP A 202 -3.37 24.16 -10.66
N GLU A 203 -4.43 23.72 -10.00
CA GLU A 203 -4.34 22.88 -8.83
C GLU A 203 -5.39 21.78 -8.81
N GLY A 204 -5.05 20.72 -8.10
CA GLY A 204 -5.96 19.65 -7.77
C GLY A 204 -5.41 18.84 -6.61
N ILE A 205 -5.93 17.63 -6.42
CA ILE A 205 -5.50 16.73 -5.37
C ILE A 205 -4.87 15.51 -6.01
N ILE A 206 -3.68 15.14 -5.55
CA ILE A 206 -3.04 13.87 -5.92
C ILE A 206 -3.18 12.93 -4.73
N VAL A 207 -3.74 11.76 -4.99
CA VAL A 207 -3.82 10.66 -4.03
C VAL A 207 -2.89 9.53 -4.50
N GLY A 208 -1.88 9.22 -3.70
CA GLY A 208 -0.94 8.14 -3.96
C GLY A 208 -1.57 6.78 -3.70
N MET A 209 -2.05 6.14 -4.77
CA MET A 209 -2.69 4.81 -4.73
C MET A 209 -1.75 3.71 -5.21
N ILE A 210 -1.82 2.53 -4.59
CA ILE A 210 -0.95 1.39 -4.91
C ILE A 210 -1.79 0.26 -5.49
N GLY A 211 -1.45 -0.18 -6.71
CA GLY A 211 -2.09 -1.32 -7.35
C GLY A 211 -1.44 -2.66 -6.98
N PRO A 212 -2.11 -3.80 -7.23
CA PRO A 212 -1.58 -5.12 -6.94
C PRO A 212 -0.26 -5.40 -7.68
N ARG A 213 0.72 -6.00 -6.99
CA ARG A 213 1.99 -6.43 -7.58
C ARG A 213 2.06 -7.96 -7.68
N LEU A 214 2.09 -8.49 -8.90
CA LEU A 214 2.13 -9.93 -9.19
C LEU A 214 3.41 -10.37 -9.92
N LYS A 215 4.36 -9.43 -10.13
CA LYS A 215 5.59 -9.69 -10.89
C LYS A 215 6.52 -10.74 -10.27
N LYS A 216 6.57 -10.82 -8.93
CA LYS A 216 7.39 -11.80 -8.21
C LYS A 216 6.48 -12.87 -7.60
N VAL A 217 6.77 -14.13 -7.93
CA VAL A 217 6.01 -15.27 -7.45
C VAL A 217 6.21 -15.46 -5.94
N ASN A 218 5.17 -15.98 -5.29
CA ASN A 218 5.16 -16.41 -3.89
C ASN A 218 5.32 -15.34 -2.80
N VAL A 219 5.20 -14.06 -3.14
CA VAL A 219 5.32 -12.93 -2.20
C VAL A 219 4.30 -11.84 -2.55
N MET A 220 4.07 -10.92 -1.60
CA MET A 220 3.13 -9.80 -1.79
C MET A 220 1.74 -10.31 -2.17
N GLU A 221 0.98 -9.60 -2.99
CA GLU A 221 -0.38 -9.98 -3.39
C GLU A 221 -0.47 -11.28 -4.20
N PHE A 222 0.65 -11.79 -4.74
CA PHE A 222 0.67 -13.10 -5.37
C PHE A 222 0.22 -14.21 -4.40
N GLN A 223 0.52 -14.06 -3.10
CA GLN A 223 0.18 -15.04 -2.07
C GLN A 223 -1.33 -15.23 -1.87
N GLU A 224 -2.13 -14.22 -2.16
CA GLU A 224 -3.58 -14.26 -2.05
C GLU A 224 -4.24 -14.48 -3.41
N MET A 225 -3.76 -13.81 -4.46
CA MET A 225 -4.45 -13.79 -5.75
C MET A 225 -4.07 -14.94 -6.69
N VAL A 226 -2.94 -15.60 -6.45
CA VAL A 226 -2.47 -16.69 -7.32
C VAL A 226 -2.28 -17.96 -6.49
N VAL A 227 -3.06 -18.97 -6.86
CA VAL A 227 -3.07 -20.28 -6.22
C VAL A 227 -2.17 -21.24 -6.99
N ASN A 228 -1.22 -21.88 -6.33
CA ASN A 228 -0.39 -22.92 -6.93
C ASN A 228 -0.01 -24.01 -5.91
N GLU A 229 0.27 -25.21 -6.41
CA GLU A 229 0.54 -26.42 -5.61
C GLU A 229 1.74 -26.29 -4.66
N ARG A 230 2.74 -25.45 -4.99
CA ARG A 230 3.94 -25.27 -4.16
C ARG A 230 3.73 -24.27 -3.03
N GLN A 231 2.96 -23.20 -3.29
CA GLN A 231 2.66 -22.15 -2.33
C GLN A 231 1.51 -22.56 -1.41
N ASN A 232 0.35 -22.91 -1.97
CA ASN A 232 -0.91 -23.11 -1.25
C ASN A 232 -0.98 -24.52 -0.67
N THR A 233 -0.19 -24.75 0.38
CA THR A 233 -0.16 -26.02 1.12
C THR A 233 -0.46 -25.79 2.61
N THR A 234 -1.00 -26.79 3.30
CA THR A 234 -1.20 -26.77 4.75
C THR A 234 0.10 -26.42 5.49
N LYS A 235 1.24 -26.93 5.03
CA LYS A 235 2.57 -26.65 5.62
C LYS A 235 2.93 -25.16 5.56
N ASN A 236 2.53 -24.45 4.50
CA ASN A 236 2.76 -23.02 4.35
C ASN A 236 1.64 -22.17 4.99
N GLY A 237 0.71 -22.78 5.74
CA GLY A 237 -0.35 -22.08 6.45
C GLY A 237 -1.60 -21.79 5.63
N TYR A 238 -1.78 -22.48 4.49
CA TYR A 238 -3.00 -22.48 3.69
C TYR A 238 -3.81 -23.74 3.99
N ASP A 239 -4.93 -23.60 4.70
CA ASP A 239 -5.87 -24.69 4.98
C ASP A 239 -7.12 -24.07 5.63
N THR A 240 -8.32 -24.47 5.23
CA THR A 240 -9.53 -23.91 5.86
C THR A 240 -9.62 -24.21 7.35
N LYS A 241 -8.98 -25.30 7.79
CA LYS A 241 -8.97 -25.82 9.16
C LYS A 241 -7.88 -25.21 10.04
N ILE A 242 -6.92 -24.47 9.49
CA ILE A 242 -5.91 -23.80 10.32
C ILE A 242 -6.56 -22.64 11.08
N SER A 243 -6.26 -22.55 12.38
CA SER A 243 -6.80 -21.51 13.24
C SER A 243 -6.03 -20.18 13.12
N SER A 244 -4.72 -20.24 12.89
CA SER A 244 -3.90 -19.04 12.74
C SER A 244 -2.78 -19.18 11.71
N SER A 245 -2.77 -18.27 10.74
CA SER A 245 -1.67 -18.03 9.81
C SER A 245 -1.76 -16.60 9.30
N VAL A 246 -0.66 -16.04 8.79
CA VAL A 246 -0.72 -14.73 8.14
C VAL A 246 -1.69 -14.74 6.95
N HIS A 247 -1.74 -15.83 6.18
CA HIS A 247 -2.68 -16.00 5.06
C HIS A 247 -4.14 -16.05 5.53
N LYS A 248 -4.41 -16.60 6.72
CA LYS A 248 -5.74 -16.58 7.32
C LYS A 248 -6.18 -15.15 7.67
N LEU A 249 -5.27 -14.29 8.16
CA LEU A 249 -5.58 -12.88 8.41
C LEU A 249 -6.02 -12.17 7.13
N PHE A 250 -5.26 -12.31 6.05
CA PHE A 250 -5.60 -11.68 4.77
C PHE A 250 -6.86 -12.28 4.15
N SER A 251 -7.03 -13.60 4.21
CA SER A 251 -8.25 -14.25 3.71
C SER A 251 -9.49 -13.75 4.46
N ASN A 252 -9.41 -13.65 5.80
CA ASN A 252 -10.50 -13.10 6.62
C ASN A 252 -10.79 -11.63 6.29
N PHE A 253 -9.76 -10.82 6.04
CA PHE A 253 -9.91 -9.42 5.61
C PHE A 253 -10.70 -9.31 4.29
N TYR A 254 -10.47 -10.22 3.35
CA TYR A 254 -11.26 -10.32 2.12
C TYR A 254 -12.55 -11.14 2.26
N GLU A 255 -12.90 -11.57 3.47
CA GLU A 255 -14.06 -12.44 3.73
C GLU A 255 -14.07 -13.71 2.86
N GLU A 256 -12.89 -14.29 2.66
CA GLU A 256 -12.68 -15.53 1.94
C GLU A 256 -12.09 -16.59 2.88
N PRO A 257 -12.36 -17.87 2.66
CA PRO A 257 -11.67 -18.92 3.38
C PRO A 257 -10.24 -19.08 2.85
N CYS A 258 -9.29 -19.22 3.77
CA CYS A 258 -7.90 -19.55 3.46
C CYS A 258 -7.84 -21.00 2.97
N ARG A 259 -7.84 -21.22 1.65
CA ARG A 259 -7.85 -22.56 1.04
C ARG A 259 -6.46 -23.01 0.61
N ASP A 260 -6.19 -24.30 0.76
CA ASP A 260 -5.08 -24.95 0.07
C ASP A 260 -5.38 -25.19 -1.43
N TYR A 261 -4.37 -25.64 -2.17
CA TYR A 261 -4.49 -25.91 -3.61
C TYR A 261 -5.59 -26.92 -3.96
N SER A 262 -5.70 -28.01 -3.20
CA SER A 262 -6.68 -29.08 -3.45
C SER A 262 -8.11 -28.62 -3.15
N GLU A 263 -8.29 -27.84 -2.08
CA GLU A 263 -9.55 -27.21 -1.70
C GLU A 263 -10.02 -26.24 -2.80
N VAL A 264 -9.11 -25.44 -3.38
CA VAL A 264 -9.43 -24.57 -4.52
C VAL A 264 -9.84 -25.39 -5.74
N LEU A 265 -9.11 -26.45 -6.09
CA LEU A 265 -9.48 -27.33 -7.21
C LEU A 265 -10.85 -27.98 -7.01
N ASN A 266 -11.17 -28.42 -5.80
CA ASN A 266 -12.45 -29.03 -5.50
C ASN A 266 -13.58 -28.00 -5.53
N TYR A 267 -13.37 -26.82 -4.93
CA TYR A 267 -14.35 -25.75 -4.97
C TYR A 267 -14.60 -25.27 -6.41
N LYS A 268 -13.55 -25.12 -7.22
CA LYS A 268 -13.68 -24.76 -8.65
C LYS A 268 -14.61 -25.71 -9.42
N LYS A 269 -14.60 -27.02 -9.14
CA LYS A 269 -15.50 -28.00 -9.79
C LYS A 269 -16.98 -27.79 -9.45
N THR A 270 -17.27 -27.12 -8.33
CA THR A 270 -18.64 -26.81 -7.89
C THR A 270 -19.18 -25.53 -8.53
N LEU A 271 -18.32 -24.70 -9.12
CA LEU A 271 -18.73 -23.46 -9.76
C LEU A 271 -19.44 -23.71 -11.09
N PRO A 272 -20.41 -22.86 -11.48
CA PRO A 272 -20.98 -22.87 -12.81
C PRO A 272 -19.91 -22.78 -13.91
N LYS A 273 -20.12 -23.42 -15.06
CA LYS A 273 -19.13 -23.44 -16.15
C LYS A 273 -18.78 -22.04 -16.71
N ASN A 274 -19.67 -21.08 -16.55
CA ASN A 274 -19.52 -19.68 -16.97
C ASN A 274 -18.95 -18.78 -15.86
N GLU A 275 -18.63 -19.31 -14.68
CA GLU A 275 -17.98 -18.56 -13.61
C GLU A 275 -16.51 -18.36 -13.93
N GLU A 276 -16.08 -17.09 -13.91
CA GLU A 276 -14.73 -16.68 -14.26
C GLU A 276 -13.86 -16.40 -13.03
N ARG A 277 -14.30 -16.72 -11.81
CA ARG A 277 -13.50 -16.57 -10.58
C ARG A 277 -12.08 -17.12 -10.71
N TYR A 278 -11.95 -18.39 -11.12
CA TYR A 278 -10.66 -19.10 -11.14
C TYR A 278 -10.17 -19.30 -12.58
N VAL A 279 -9.21 -18.48 -12.99
CA VAL A 279 -8.62 -18.51 -14.34
C VAL A 279 -7.30 -19.27 -14.32
N GLU A 280 -7.18 -20.30 -15.15
CA GLU A 280 -5.93 -21.05 -15.29
C GLU A 280 -4.87 -20.21 -16.03
N LEU A 281 -3.70 -20.10 -15.43
CA LEU A 281 -2.53 -19.47 -16.01
C LEU A 281 -1.65 -20.53 -16.70
N LYS A 282 -0.83 -20.09 -17.66
CA LYS A 282 0.10 -20.95 -18.42
C LYS A 282 1.05 -21.78 -17.55
N THR A 283 1.28 -21.36 -16.30
CA THR A 283 2.21 -21.97 -15.34
C THR A 283 1.58 -23.06 -14.46
N LYS A 284 0.39 -23.60 -14.80
CA LYS A 284 -0.41 -24.47 -13.90
C LYS A 284 -0.74 -23.80 -12.56
N SER A 285 -0.81 -22.48 -12.55
CA SER A 285 -1.27 -21.68 -11.42
C SER A 285 -2.68 -21.17 -11.74
N ILE A 286 -3.43 -20.78 -10.73
CA ILE A 286 -4.81 -20.32 -10.87
C ILE A 286 -4.89 -18.90 -10.34
N PHE A 287 -5.38 -17.97 -11.15
CA PHE A 287 -5.66 -16.60 -10.73
C PHE A 287 -7.08 -16.51 -10.17
N ASP A 288 -7.25 -15.88 -9.01
CA ASP A 288 -8.55 -15.62 -8.38
C ASP A 288 -9.00 -14.18 -8.69
N ASN A 289 -9.87 -14.03 -9.70
CA ASN A 289 -10.46 -12.75 -10.10
C ASN A 289 -11.28 -12.10 -8.98
N HIS A 290 -11.88 -12.88 -8.08
CA HIS A 290 -12.67 -12.31 -6.99
C HIS A 290 -11.74 -11.67 -5.96
N LEU A 291 -10.65 -12.33 -5.57
CA LEU A 291 -9.66 -11.72 -4.66
C LEU A 291 -8.99 -10.48 -5.27
N TYR A 292 -8.70 -10.51 -6.58
CA TYR A 292 -8.21 -9.32 -7.29
C TYR A 292 -9.22 -8.16 -7.22
N TYR A 293 -10.50 -8.43 -7.50
CA TYR A 293 -11.57 -7.44 -7.37
C TYR A 293 -11.67 -6.88 -5.95
N LYS A 294 -11.73 -7.74 -4.93
CA LYS A 294 -11.85 -7.31 -3.52
C LYS A 294 -10.68 -6.44 -3.08
N ARG A 295 -9.45 -6.78 -3.50
CA ARG A 295 -8.29 -5.95 -3.25
C ARG A 295 -8.41 -4.56 -3.89
N LEU A 296 -8.86 -4.48 -5.15
CA LEU A 296 -9.05 -3.19 -5.81
C LEU A 296 -10.19 -2.39 -5.19
N ALA A 297 -11.30 -3.04 -4.82
CA ALA A 297 -12.46 -2.41 -4.21
C ALA A 297 -12.07 -1.58 -2.98
N ILE A 298 -11.24 -2.10 -2.06
CA ILE A 298 -10.75 -1.34 -0.91
C ILE A 298 -9.99 -0.06 -1.33
N SER A 299 -9.12 -0.13 -2.33
CA SER A 299 -8.39 1.05 -2.81
C SER A 299 -9.30 2.06 -3.49
N ILE A 300 -10.22 1.59 -4.34
CA ILE A 300 -11.16 2.47 -5.04
C ILE A 300 -12.12 3.12 -4.04
N ASP A 301 -12.63 2.39 -3.06
CA ASP A 301 -13.50 2.94 -2.03
C ASP A 301 -12.79 4.03 -1.21
N THR A 302 -11.54 3.77 -0.80
CA THR A 302 -10.67 4.77 -0.15
C THR A 302 -10.53 6.05 -0.99
N LEU A 303 -10.31 5.91 -2.30
CA LEU A 303 -10.19 7.05 -3.22
C LEU A 303 -11.50 7.82 -3.35
N LEU A 304 -12.63 7.12 -3.48
CA LEU A 304 -13.95 7.74 -3.63
C LEU A 304 -14.36 8.48 -2.37
N MET A 305 -14.11 7.92 -1.18
CA MET A 305 -14.36 8.57 0.11
C MET A 305 -13.54 9.87 0.25
N GLU A 306 -12.25 9.81 -0.07
CA GLU A 306 -11.37 11.00 -0.02
C GLU A 306 -11.79 12.06 -1.04
N ALA A 307 -12.10 11.67 -2.27
CA ALA A 307 -12.57 12.60 -3.29
C ALA A 307 -13.88 13.29 -2.87
N ASN A 308 -14.83 12.52 -2.32
CA ASN A 308 -16.09 13.06 -1.81
C ASN A 308 -15.85 14.02 -0.63
N TYR A 309 -15.01 13.65 0.33
CA TYR A 309 -14.65 14.49 1.46
C TYR A 309 -14.06 15.84 1.01
N ARG A 310 -13.04 15.79 0.14
CA ARG A 310 -12.35 16.99 -0.37
C ARG A 310 -13.24 17.88 -1.23
N ALA A 311 -14.15 17.29 -2.01
CA ALA A 311 -15.10 18.05 -2.81
C ALA A 311 -16.16 18.73 -1.92
N ALA A 312 -16.62 18.05 -0.87
CA ALA A 312 -17.52 18.62 0.12
C ALA A 312 -16.88 19.80 0.88
N GLU A 313 -15.60 19.74 1.24
CA GLU A 313 -14.86 20.88 1.83
C GLU A 313 -14.83 22.12 0.91
N LYS A 314 -15.06 21.92 -0.39
CA LYS A 314 -15.10 22.97 -1.42
C LYS A 314 -16.50 23.23 -1.98
N GLU A 315 -17.54 22.63 -1.38
CA GLU A 315 -18.93 22.78 -1.81
C GLU A 315 -19.12 22.49 -3.30
N THR A 316 -18.42 21.48 -3.82
CA THR A 316 -18.40 21.12 -5.24
C THR A 316 -18.45 19.60 -5.44
N SER A 317 -18.40 19.15 -6.70
CA SER A 317 -18.26 17.74 -7.08
C SER A 317 -16.82 17.39 -7.45
N ALA A 318 -16.38 16.16 -7.16
CA ALA A 318 -15.08 15.68 -7.59
C ALA A 318 -15.12 15.15 -9.04
N TYR A 319 -14.17 15.58 -9.86
CA TYR A 319 -13.78 14.86 -11.07
C TYR A 319 -12.53 14.02 -10.77
N ILE A 320 -12.64 12.70 -10.93
CA ILE A 320 -11.57 11.76 -10.58
C ILE A 320 -10.95 11.20 -11.86
N TYR A 321 -9.65 11.45 -12.05
CA TYR A 321 -8.86 10.83 -13.10
C TYR A 321 -7.99 9.71 -12.52
N VAL A 322 -8.28 8.47 -12.90
CA VAL A 322 -7.56 7.28 -12.43
C VAL A 322 -6.76 6.67 -13.58
N VAL A 323 -5.44 6.57 -13.40
CA VAL A 323 -4.58 5.79 -14.29
C VAL A 323 -4.58 4.32 -13.85
N GLY A 324 -4.21 3.41 -14.76
CA GLY A 324 -4.21 1.97 -14.48
C GLY A 324 -3.40 1.58 -13.23
N LEU A 325 -4.08 1.20 -12.15
CA LEU A 325 -3.47 0.76 -10.89
C LEU A 325 -2.86 -0.63 -11.04
N GLY A 326 -1.52 -0.73 -10.99
CA GLY A 326 -0.83 -2.02 -11.09
C GLY A 326 -0.87 -2.66 -12.49
N LEU A 327 -1.23 -1.92 -13.53
CA LEU A 327 -1.33 -2.43 -14.92
C LEU A 327 -0.04 -2.29 -15.74
N GLY A 328 1.03 -1.79 -15.13
CA GLY A 328 2.33 -1.62 -15.77
C GLY A 328 3.16 -2.91 -15.75
N VAL A 329 4.36 -2.83 -15.19
CA VAL A 329 5.27 -3.98 -14.98
C VAL A 329 5.15 -4.57 -13.56
N TRP A 330 3.99 -4.37 -12.93
CA TRP A 330 3.70 -4.67 -11.54
C TRP A 330 3.30 -6.14 -11.33
#